data_AF-A0AAD0PW93-F1
#
_entry.id   AF-A0AAD0PW93-F1
#
_cell.length_a   1.000
_cell.length_b   1.000
_cell.length_c   1.000
_cell.angle_alpha   90.00
_cell.angle_beta   90.00
_cell.angle_gamma   90.00
#
_symmetry.space_group_name_H-M   'P 1'
#
loop_
_entity.id
_entity.type
_entity.pdbx_description
1 polymer ?
#
loop_
_entity_poly.entity_id
_entity_poly.type
_entity_poly.pdbx_seq_one_letter_code
_entity_poly.pdbx_strand_id
1 'polypeptide(L)'
;MHIFKKCLVLPLLVLALHQGQAMASEPAPKEVTTSFYKWYVDEYLADHTPVEDNAPDLMRYVSEKAIAKITYIMQSPDGLEADYFLKTQDSGESWKGNIVVVEQSLTETTALEKVTVGLDYLDRTEVQVALEKELDGWHIVSVTDLSHRAAR
;
A
#
# COMPACT_ATOMS: atom_id res chain seq x y z
N MET A 1 18.42 -8.56 76.78
CA MET A 1 19.02 -7.67 75.76
C MET A 1 19.03 -8.42 74.43
N HIS A 2 17.91 -8.34 73.69
CA HIS A 2 17.82 -7.80 72.32
C HIS A 2 18.07 -8.87 71.22
N ILE A 3 17.29 -9.05 70.14
CA ILE A 3 16.05 -8.48 69.60
C ILE A 3 15.52 -9.51 68.57
N PHE A 4 14.19 -9.69 68.55
CA PHE A 4 13.40 -10.33 67.49
C PHE A 4 13.77 -9.82 66.09
N LYS A 5 14.17 -10.68 65.15
CA LYS A 5 14.10 -10.39 63.71
C LYS A 5 12.86 -11.05 63.13
N LYS A 6 11.79 -10.24 63.04
CA LYS A 6 10.54 -10.56 62.35
C LYS A 6 10.85 -10.77 60.86
N CYS A 7 10.64 -11.98 60.34
CA CYS A 7 10.57 -12.22 58.90
C CYS A 7 9.26 -11.60 58.41
N LEU A 8 9.35 -10.40 57.84
CA LEU A 8 8.26 -9.71 57.19
C LEU A 8 7.91 -10.49 55.91
N VAL A 9 6.78 -11.20 55.93
CA VAL A 9 6.20 -11.82 54.75
C VAL A 9 5.62 -10.71 53.88
N LEU A 10 6.24 -10.43 52.74
CA LEU A 10 5.72 -9.50 51.73
C LEU A 10 4.75 -10.29 50.83
N PRO A 11 3.46 -9.94 50.71
CA PRO A 11 2.61 -10.57 49.70
C PRO A 11 2.96 -9.97 48.34
N LEU A 12 3.46 -10.81 47.44
CA LEU A 12 3.67 -10.47 46.03
C LEU A 12 2.28 -10.37 45.36
N LEU A 13 1.74 -9.15 45.28
CA LEU A 13 0.51 -8.87 44.55
C LEU A 13 0.82 -8.96 43.04
N VAL A 14 0.61 -10.14 42.44
CA VAL A 14 0.70 -10.31 40.99
C VAL A 14 -0.55 -9.70 40.37
N LEU A 15 -0.45 -8.42 40.00
CA LEU A 15 -1.44 -7.78 39.14
C LEU A 15 -1.26 -8.37 37.73
N ALA A 16 -2.13 -9.32 37.35
CA ALA A 16 -2.22 -9.81 35.99
C ALA A 16 -2.74 -8.69 35.09
N LEU A 17 -1.82 -7.94 34.47
CA LEU A 17 -2.10 -7.05 33.35
C LEU A 17 -2.66 -7.89 32.21
N HIS A 18 -3.98 -7.99 32.11
CA HIS A 18 -4.66 -8.44 30.90
C HIS A 18 -4.50 -7.31 29.88
N GLN A 19 -3.38 -7.31 29.16
CA GLN A 19 -3.26 -6.51 27.96
C GLN A 19 -4.27 -7.08 26.96
N GLY A 20 -5.43 -6.45 26.86
CA GLY A 20 -6.37 -6.72 25.79
C GLY A 20 -5.63 -6.48 24.48
N GLN A 21 -5.33 -7.56 23.75
CA GLN A 21 -4.83 -7.45 22.40
C GLN A 21 -5.97 -6.87 21.57
N ALA A 22 -5.91 -5.56 21.30
CA ALA A 22 -6.76 -4.96 20.30
C ALA A 22 -6.46 -5.69 18.98
N MET A 23 -7.44 -6.45 18.48
CA MET A 23 -7.39 -6.97 17.12
C MET A 23 -7.36 -5.74 16.22
N ALA A 24 -6.20 -5.44 15.64
CA ALA A 24 -6.11 -4.40 14.62
C ALA A 24 -7.08 -4.77 13.50
N SER A 25 -8.01 -3.88 13.18
CA SER A 25 -8.87 -4.07 12.02
C SER A 25 -7.99 -4.08 10.77
N GLU A 26 -8.26 -5.03 9.87
CA GLU A 26 -7.65 -5.04 8.54
C GLU A 26 -7.87 -3.67 7.87
N PRO A 27 -6.84 -3.05 7.26
CA PRO A 27 -6.98 -1.78 6.59
C PRO A 27 -8.04 -1.83 5.48
N ALA A 28 -8.81 -0.75 5.32
CA ALA A 28 -9.74 -0.65 4.20
C ALA A 28 -8.98 -0.56 2.87
N PRO A 29 -9.56 -1.00 1.73
CA PRO A 29 -8.85 -0.99 0.44
C PRO A 29 -8.38 0.41 0.01
N LYS A 30 -9.14 1.45 0.35
CA LYS A 30 -8.72 2.85 0.17
C LYS A 30 -7.47 3.21 0.98
N GLU A 31 -7.34 2.70 2.21
CA GLU A 31 -6.17 2.91 3.07
C GLU A 31 -4.95 2.17 2.53
N VAL A 32 -5.14 0.93 2.04
CA VAL A 32 -4.10 0.16 1.35
C VAL A 32 -3.60 0.92 0.12
N THR A 33 -4.52 1.36 -0.74
CA THR A 33 -4.19 2.13 -1.96
C THR A 33 -3.48 3.43 -1.64
N THR A 34 -3.93 4.16 -0.61
CA THR A 34 -3.30 5.41 -0.18
C THR A 34 -1.88 5.18 0.33
N SER A 35 -1.69 4.15 1.14
CA SER A 35 -0.37 3.77 1.67
C SER A 35 0.58 3.34 0.56
N PHE A 36 0.10 2.51 -0.35
CA PHE A 36 0.86 2.05 -1.50
C PHE A 36 1.33 3.22 -2.37
N TYR A 37 0.44 4.11 -2.82
CA TYR A 37 0.85 5.20 -3.72
C TYR A 37 1.76 6.22 -3.05
N LYS A 38 1.63 6.45 -1.74
CA LYS A 38 2.57 7.32 -1.01
C LYS A 38 3.99 6.77 -1.07
N TRP A 39 4.13 5.50 -0.71
CA TRP A 39 5.42 4.82 -0.77
C TRP A 39 5.94 4.71 -2.21
N TYR A 40 5.12 4.23 -3.14
CA TYR A 40 5.52 3.97 -4.52
C TYR A 40 5.97 5.25 -5.25
N VAL A 41 5.26 6.36 -5.07
CA VAL A 41 5.64 7.65 -5.67
C VAL A 41 6.95 8.16 -5.07
N ASP A 42 7.18 7.99 -3.76
CA ASP A 42 8.45 8.38 -3.15
C ASP A 42 9.63 7.55 -3.69
N GLU A 43 9.46 6.25 -3.91
CA GLU A 43 10.47 5.38 -4.54
C GLU A 43 10.71 5.77 -6.01
N TYR A 44 9.64 5.98 -6.78
CA TYR A 44 9.72 6.36 -8.18
C TYR A 44 10.46 7.70 -8.37
N LEU A 45 10.17 8.70 -7.53
CA LEU A 45 10.85 10.00 -7.56
C LEU A 45 12.31 9.93 -7.05
N ALA A 46 12.70 8.83 -6.42
CA ALA A 46 14.08 8.54 -6.04
C ALA A 46 14.84 7.71 -7.09
N ASP A 47 14.28 7.57 -8.30
CA ASP A 47 14.80 6.74 -9.40
C ASP A 47 14.95 5.25 -9.04
N HIS A 48 14.13 4.76 -8.10
CA HIS A 48 14.02 3.32 -7.81
C HIS A 48 12.92 2.67 -8.64
N THR A 49 13.05 1.37 -8.87
CA THR A 49 12.12 0.57 -9.68
C THR A 49 11.62 -0.58 -8.82
N PRO A 50 10.61 -0.39 -7.94
CA PRO A 50 10.27 -1.36 -6.90
C PRO A 50 9.94 -2.78 -7.40
N VAL A 51 9.49 -2.92 -8.65
CA VAL A 51 9.23 -4.22 -9.29
C VAL A 51 10.54 -4.94 -9.69
N GLU A 52 11.57 -4.22 -10.13
CA GLU A 52 12.88 -4.80 -10.50
C GLU A 52 13.75 -5.01 -9.26
N ASP A 53 13.73 -4.04 -8.36
CA ASP A 53 14.52 -4.01 -7.13
C ASP A 53 13.99 -5.01 -6.07
N ASN A 54 12.84 -5.64 -6.33
CA ASN A 54 12.13 -6.55 -5.44
C ASN A 54 12.05 -6.02 -4.01
N ALA A 55 11.50 -4.82 -3.86
CA ALA A 55 11.24 -4.28 -2.54
C ALA A 55 10.27 -5.22 -1.80
N PRO A 56 10.63 -5.81 -0.64
CA PRO A 56 9.71 -6.59 0.18
C PRO A 56 8.45 -5.80 0.56
N ASP A 57 8.52 -4.48 0.49
CA ASP A 57 7.42 -3.54 0.66
C ASP A 57 6.35 -3.66 -0.44
N LEU A 58 6.72 -3.99 -1.69
CA LEU A 58 5.76 -4.15 -2.80
C LEU A 58 4.77 -5.28 -2.52
N MET A 59 5.25 -6.39 -1.98
CA MET A 59 4.45 -7.57 -1.65
C MET A 59 3.44 -7.32 -0.51
N ARG A 60 3.56 -6.21 0.23
CA ARG A 60 2.57 -5.83 1.26
C ARG A 60 1.31 -5.22 0.66
N TYR A 61 1.36 -4.82 -0.60
CA TYR A 61 0.30 -4.05 -1.25
C TYR A 61 -0.21 -4.71 -2.52
N VAL A 62 0.63 -5.48 -3.21
CA VAL A 62 0.35 -6.03 -4.55
C VAL A 62 0.34 -7.54 -4.46
N SER A 63 -0.70 -8.16 -5.03
CA SER A 63 -0.82 -9.62 -5.05
C SER A 63 0.38 -10.26 -5.77
N GLU A 64 0.82 -11.42 -5.29
CA GLU A 64 1.92 -12.16 -5.91
C GLU A 64 1.66 -12.44 -7.40
N LYS A 65 0.40 -12.73 -7.75
CA LYS A 65 -0.03 -12.97 -9.13
C LYS A 65 0.14 -11.72 -10.00
N ALA A 66 -0.17 -10.54 -9.48
CA ALA A 66 0.02 -9.29 -10.22
C ALA A 66 1.51 -9.00 -10.40
N ILE A 67 2.33 -9.16 -9.35
CA ILE A 67 3.80 -9.00 -9.44
C ILE A 67 4.36 -9.93 -10.52
N ALA A 68 4.05 -11.23 -10.46
CA ALA A 68 4.53 -12.20 -11.44
C ALA A 68 4.12 -11.84 -12.88
N LYS A 69 2.88 -11.34 -13.08
CA LYS A 69 2.41 -10.88 -14.38
C LYS A 69 3.19 -9.66 -14.88
N ILE A 70 3.45 -8.68 -14.00
CA ILE A 70 4.20 -7.47 -14.35
C ILE A 70 5.63 -7.84 -14.73
N THR A 71 6.31 -8.64 -13.91
CA THR A 71 7.67 -9.13 -14.16
C THR A 71 7.76 -9.88 -15.50
N TYR A 72 6.78 -10.74 -15.81
CA TYR A 72 6.74 -11.44 -17.08
C TYR A 72 6.65 -10.48 -18.29
N ILE A 73 5.84 -9.42 -18.19
CA ILE A 73 5.71 -8.42 -19.26
C ILE A 73 7.02 -7.63 -19.41
N MET A 74 7.63 -7.21 -18.30
CA MET A 74 8.91 -6.49 -18.31
C MET A 74 10.03 -7.29 -18.97
N GLN A 75 10.04 -8.61 -18.82
CA GLN A 75 11.01 -9.51 -19.43
C GLN A 75 10.68 -9.89 -20.87
N SER A 76 9.50 -9.51 -21.39
CA SER A 76 9.11 -9.78 -22.76
C SER A 76 9.85 -8.83 -23.73
N PRO A 77 10.00 -9.19 -25.03
CA PRO A 77 10.66 -8.32 -26.01
C PRO A 77 10.07 -6.91 -26.13
N ASP A 78 8.76 -6.78 -25.86
CA ASP A 78 8.04 -5.50 -25.93
C ASP A 78 8.18 -4.70 -24.62
N GLY A 79 8.50 -5.36 -23.49
CA GLY A 79 8.66 -4.72 -22.19
C GLY A 79 7.42 -3.97 -21.70
N LEU A 80 7.66 -2.96 -20.85
CA LEU A 80 6.66 -1.97 -20.48
C LEU A 80 6.96 -0.65 -21.18
N GLU A 81 5.95 -0.09 -21.84
CA GLU A 81 6.03 1.24 -22.49
C GLU A 81 6.00 2.40 -21.49
N ALA A 82 5.64 2.14 -20.24
CA ALA A 82 5.50 3.13 -19.16
C ALA A 82 5.53 2.43 -17.81
N ASP A 83 5.70 3.19 -16.73
CA ASP A 83 5.58 2.65 -15.37
C ASP A 83 4.22 1.93 -15.18
N TYR A 84 4.24 0.75 -14.56
CA TYR A 84 3.02 -0.05 -14.47
C TYR A 84 1.94 0.57 -13.57
N PHE A 85 2.31 1.21 -12.46
CA PHE A 85 1.35 1.71 -11.47
C PHE A 85 0.97 3.18 -11.70
N LEU A 86 1.80 3.93 -12.43
CA LEU A 86 1.59 5.35 -12.75
C LEU A 86 1.12 5.56 -14.20
N LYS A 87 1.35 4.58 -15.08
CA LYS A 87 0.97 4.59 -16.51
C LYS A 87 1.52 5.78 -17.30
N THR A 88 2.71 6.25 -16.93
CA THR A 88 3.45 7.32 -17.62
C THR A 88 4.95 7.02 -17.58
N GLN A 89 5.70 7.66 -18.49
CA GLN A 89 7.17 7.68 -18.50
C GLN A 89 7.74 8.91 -17.78
N ASP A 90 6.93 9.96 -17.64
CA ASP A 90 7.35 11.24 -17.08
C ASP A 90 6.93 11.35 -15.61
N SER A 91 7.75 12.05 -14.81
CA SER A 91 7.42 12.51 -13.47
C SER A 91 6.93 13.96 -13.49
N GLY A 92 5.92 14.29 -12.68
CA GLY A 92 5.49 15.67 -12.46
C GLY A 92 6.14 16.29 -11.22
N GLU A 93 6.46 17.59 -11.28
CA GLU A 93 7.05 18.33 -10.15
C GLU A 93 6.12 18.34 -8.92
N SER A 94 4.81 18.35 -9.14
CA SER A 94 3.83 18.40 -8.06
C SER A 94 3.54 17.04 -7.41
N TRP A 95 4.14 15.93 -7.84
CA TRP A 95 3.69 14.61 -7.40
C TRP A 95 3.91 14.33 -5.91
N LYS A 96 5.03 14.82 -5.35
CA LYS A 96 5.42 14.53 -3.98
C LYS A 96 4.35 14.98 -2.98
N GLY A 97 3.77 14.01 -2.27
CA GLY A 97 2.73 14.26 -1.26
C GLY A 97 1.34 14.61 -1.82
N ASN A 98 1.18 14.71 -3.14
CA ASN A 98 -0.10 15.08 -3.77
C ASN A 98 -0.74 13.85 -4.43
N ILE A 99 -1.32 13.01 -3.57
CA ILE A 99 -1.99 11.78 -3.97
C ILE A 99 -3.42 11.82 -3.44
N VAL A 100 -4.38 11.66 -4.34
CA VAL A 100 -5.80 11.60 -4.01
C VAL A 100 -6.35 10.23 -4.42
N VAL A 101 -6.99 9.56 -3.48
CA VAL A 101 -7.66 8.27 -3.69
C VAL A 101 -9.17 8.44 -3.49
N VAL A 102 -9.96 7.99 -4.46
CA VAL A 102 -11.42 8.08 -4.46
C VAL A 102 -12.03 6.72 -4.76
N GLU A 103 -12.78 6.19 -3.79
CA GLU A 103 -13.52 4.93 -3.95
C GLU A 103 -14.54 5.08 -5.08
N GLN A 104 -14.48 4.17 -6.05
CA GLN A 104 -15.43 4.08 -7.15
C GLN A 104 -16.48 2.99 -6.88
N SER A 105 -16.05 1.87 -6.30
CA SER A 105 -16.93 0.78 -5.88
C SER A 105 -16.25 -0.12 -4.85
N LEU A 106 -17.05 -0.67 -3.94
CA LEU A 106 -16.60 -1.63 -2.93
C LEU A 106 -17.61 -2.78 -2.79
N THR A 107 -17.11 -4.01 -2.77
CA THR A 107 -17.85 -5.22 -2.36
C THR A 107 -17.12 -5.88 -1.19
N GLU A 108 -17.58 -7.05 -0.75
CA GLU A 108 -16.88 -7.82 0.29
C GLU A 108 -15.51 -8.33 -0.14
N THR A 109 -15.26 -8.49 -1.44
CA THR A 109 -14.05 -9.13 -1.98
C THR A 109 -13.34 -8.35 -3.07
N THR A 110 -13.93 -7.27 -3.58
CA THR A 110 -13.35 -6.45 -4.65
C THR A 110 -13.51 -4.96 -4.36
N ALA A 111 -12.52 -4.16 -4.74
CA ALA A 111 -12.60 -2.70 -4.71
C ALA A 111 -12.05 -2.09 -6.00
N LEU A 112 -12.61 -0.96 -6.40
CA LEU A 112 -12.08 -0.11 -7.45
C LEU A 112 -11.88 1.29 -6.89
N GLU A 113 -10.66 1.80 -7.02
CA GLU A 113 -10.25 3.12 -6.57
C GLU A 113 -9.78 3.93 -7.78
N LYS A 114 -10.10 5.21 -7.81
CA LYS A 114 -9.42 6.17 -8.70
C LYS A 114 -8.29 6.81 -7.94
N VAL A 115 -7.09 6.79 -8.51
CA VAL A 115 -5.92 7.49 -7.97
C VAL A 115 -5.53 8.62 -8.90
N THR A 116 -5.29 9.79 -8.32
CA THR A 116 -4.69 10.94 -8.99
C THR A 116 -3.39 11.28 -8.28
N VAL A 117 -2.30 11.39 -9.05
CA VAL A 117 -0.98 11.80 -8.56
C VAL A 117 -0.62 13.10 -9.25
N GLY A 118 -0.30 14.15 -8.48
CA GLY A 118 -0.07 15.50 -8.98
C GLY A 118 -1.29 16.43 -8.84
N LEU A 119 -1.06 17.73 -9.02
CA LEU A 119 -2.05 18.79 -8.82
C LEU A 119 -2.52 19.43 -10.14
N ASP A 120 -1.61 19.67 -11.08
CA ASP A 120 -1.90 20.36 -12.33
C ASP A 120 -2.46 19.36 -13.36
N TYR A 121 -3.39 19.79 -14.19
CA TYR A 121 -3.90 18.97 -15.29
C TYR A 121 -2.79 18.58 -16.27
N LEU A 122 -1.77 19.43 -16.44
CA LEU A 122 -0.65 19.15 -17.34
C LEU A 122 0.43 18.25 -16.74
N ASP A 123 0.43 18.08 -15.42
CA ASP A 123 1.49 17.35 -14.71
C ASP A 123 0.99 16.14 -13.92
N ARG A 124 -0.32 15.88 -13.88
CA ARG A 124 -0.90 14.76 -13.14
C ARG A 124 -1.11 13.53 -13.99
N THR A 125 -1.09 12.38 -13.34
CA THR A 125 -1.58 11.11 -13.90
C THR A 125 -2.81 10.62 -13.15
N GLU A 126 -3.74 9.98 -13.87
CA GLU A 126 -4.94 9.37 -13.30
C GLU A 126 -5.03 7.90 -13.69
N VAL A 127 -5.16 7.04 -12.68
CA VAL A 127 -5.25 5.59 -12.86
C VAL A 127 -6.43 5.02 -12.08
N GLN A 128 -6.95 3.90 -12.56
CA GLN A 128 -7.89 3.06 -11.83
C GLN A 128 -7.13 1.86 -11.27
N VAL A 129 -7.34 1.62 -9.98
CA VAL A 129 -6.68 0.57 -9.21
C VAL A 129 -7.74 -0.43 -8.79
N ALA A 130 -7.54 -1.69 -9.14
CA ALA A 130 -8.39 -2.78 -8.69
C ALA A 130 -7.71 -3.55 -7.58
N LEU A 131 -8.46 -3.80 -6.50
CA LEU A 131 -8.04 -4.61 -5.38
C LEU A 131 -8.95 -5.81 -5.21
N GLU A 132 -8.38 -6.93 -4.79
CA GLU A 132 -9.10 -8.12 -4.33
C GLU A 132 -8.74 -8.39 -2.88
N LYS A 133 -9.70 -8.94 -2.13
CA LYS A 133 -9.48 -9.37 -0.75
C LYS A 133 -8.89 -10.77 -0.73
N GLU A 134 -7.67 -10.90 -0.21
CA GLU A 134 -6.98 -12.16 0.04
C GLU A 134 -7.08 -12.56 1.53
N LEU A 135 -6.43 -13.66 1.93
CA LEU A 135 -6.52 -14.18 3.30
C LEU A 135 -5.93 -13.22 4.36
N ASP A 136 -4.93 -12.45 3.96
CA ASP A 136 -4.13 -11.56 4.81
C ASP A 136 -4.44 -10.07 4.59
N GLY A 137 -5.26 -9.73 3.59
CA GLY A 137 -5.64 -8.35 3.36
C GLY A 137 -6.13 -8.04 1.94
N TRP A 138 -6.45 -6.77 1.72
CA TRP A 138 -6.65 -6.23 0.38
C TRP A 138 -5.34 -6.09 -0.38
N HIS A 139 -5.32 -6.58 -1.62
CA HIS A 139 -4.15 -6.52 -2.49
C HIS A 139 -4.51 -5.94 -3.85
N ILE A 140 -3.63 -5.10 -4.39
CA ILE A 140 -3.72 -4.58 -5.75
C ILE A 140 -3.50 -5.75 -6.73
N VAL A 141 -4.44 -5.93 -7.64
CA VAL A 141 -4.41 -6.98 -8.67
C VAL A 141 -4.23 -6.43 -10.08
N SER A 142 -4.58 -5.17 -10.31
CA SER A 142 -4.32 -4.49 -11.59
C SER A 142 -4.42 -2.97 -11.49
N VAL A 143 -3.74 -2.29 -12.41
CA VAL A 143 -3.84 -0.85 -12.62
C VAL A 143 -4.08 -0.56 -14.10
N THR A 144 -5.03 0.32 -14.41
CA THR A 144 -5.35 0.77 -15.78
C THR A 144 -5.32 2.28 -15.89
N ASP A 145 -4.83 2.79 -17.01
CA ASP A 145 -4.83 4.22 -17.29
C ASP A 145 -6.26 4.76 -17.49
N LEU A 146 -6.53 5.93 -16.90
CA LEU A 146 -7.76 6.68 -17.10
C LEU A 146 -7.58 7.90 -18.01
N SER A 147 -6.34 8.33 -18.26
CA SER A 147 -6.00 9.50 -19.06
C SER A 147 -6.53 9.38 -20.50
N HIS A 148 -6.61 8.16 -21.05
CA HIS A 148 -7.16 7.91 -22.39
C HIS A 148 -8.69 7.71 -22.46
N ARG A 149 -9.44 7.69 -21.35
CA ARG A 149 -10.89 7.43 -21.37
C ARG A 149 -11.75 8.68 -21.55
N ALA A 150 -11.23 9.88 -21.31
CA ALA A 150 -11.98 11.13 -21.41
C ALA A 150 -12.30 11.57 -22.87
N ALA A 151 -11.84 10.83 -23.88
CA ALA A 151 -11.99 11.18 -25.30
C ALA A 151 -12.99 10.29 -26.08
N ARG A 152 -13.90 9.57 -25.41
CA ARG A 152 -14.95 8.75 -26.06
C ARG A 152 -16.34 9.12 -25.59
#